data_AF-A0A9E5BSF8-F1
#
_entry.id   AF-A0A9E5BSF8-F1
#
_cell.length_a   1.000
_cell.length_b   1.000
_cell.length_c   1.000
_cell.angle_alpha   90.00
_cell.angle_beta   90.00
_cell.angle_gamma   90.00
#
_symmetry.space_group_name_H-M   'P 1'
#
loop_
_entity.id
_entity.type
_entity.pdbx_description
1 polymer ?
#
loop_
_entity_poly.entity_id
_entity_poly.type
_entity_poly.pdbx_seq_one_letter_code
_entity_poly.pdbx_strand_id
1 'polypeptide(L)'
;MADRRLPFSVHDDAGEARQGEILILRSWQSDVKPNPAAAFTIVLSEQPLPEGETPQLSANVALCAPVRGVRLPAAVSEAAAAYGETAPAEPAPIRLSRSAHQAFADGTIFAPPAISITSREMFTGERPTPRLETLALQLIRSSGADDGHWRAMDEALSLPREPSRTATPETIRTRLRALLNRTAAGAGGAPAAAAIERLAQIADGAAPAAVTAASGTLADDIAFLRCLEEQPAAAAELSRMRLYLDGAHPASRNGELAGDRALARELISFVTVLAQPHRLEGIRASFEMFRAAYAVAYVAHHEAYVNDAASLRTDLEEASPGAAALRWLNTLRGLGGPLGRAELAAYDRLSETSDLCRAEDLEASLRNEPVCPSCGISMEGRVPTVEAEQTLRRLQVALARQQDRLAGEAVRRILARGGERLQRFVEIVQAADVAAMTRVLDDDLLTFLDELLSQPLSPTADALAVFEELVRAHPSVGGDDVDGVAETLRRLLTEQLEAQRTADPTGTATFRLATEPLARP
;
A
#
# COMPACT_ATOMS: atom_id res chain seq x y z
N MET A 1 28.94 -52.62 16.23
CA MET A 1 27.51 -52.98 16.34
C MET A 1 26.83 -52.40 15.14
N ALA A 2 26.01 -53.20 14.47
CA ALA A 2 25.36 -52.89 13.21
C ALA A 2 24.25 -51.82 13.35
N ASP A 3 23.98 -51.11 12.26
CA ASP A 3 22.84 -50.23 12.11
C ASP A 3 21.53 -51.02 12.31
N ARG A 4 20.57 -50.42 13.01
CA ARG A 4 19.31 -51.09 13.36
C ARG A 4 18.15 -50.45 12.60
N ARG A 5 17.40 -51.26 11.85
CA ARG A 5 16.20 -50.83 11.11
C ARG A 5 14.95 -51.42 11.76
N LEU A 6 13.97 -50.58 12.02
CA LEU A 6 12.69 -50.97 12.62
C LEU A 6 11.57 -50.55 11.66
N PRO A 7 10.64 -51.44 11.29
CA PRO A 7 9.47 -51.04 10.52
C PRO A 7 8.57 -50.12 11.36
N PHE A 8 8.00 -49.11 10.74
CA PHE A 8 7.09 -48.17 11.40
C PHE A 8 5.95 -47.81 10.45
N SER A 9 4.71 -47.85 10.93
CA SER A 9 3.52 -47.57 10.11
C SER A 9 2.71 -46.44 10.72
N VAL A 10 2.20 -45.55 9.88
CA VAL A 10 1.29 -44.45 10.29
C VAL A 10 0.13 -44.36 9.30
N HIS A 11 -1.00 -43.80 9.73
CA HIS A 11 -2.12 -43.50 8.84
C HIS A 11 -2.08 -42.01 8.49
N ASP A 12 -2.06 -41.68 7.19
CA ASP A 12 -2.05 -40.29 6.74
C ASP A 12 -3.40 -39.59 6.92
N ASP A 13 -3.48 -38.30 6.60
CA ASP A 13 -4.71 -37.50 6.73
C ASP A 13 -5.87 -38.03 5.84
N ALA A 14 -5.57 -38.88 4.85
CA ALA A 14 -6.56 -39.56 4.01
C ALA A 14 -6.98 -40.94 4.57
N GLY A 15 -6.41 -41.36 5.70
CA GLY A 15 -6.65 -42.66 6.32
C GLY A 15 -5.86 -43.81 5.69
N GLU A 16 -4.94 -43.53 4.77
CA GLU A 16 -4.14 -44.55 4.10
C GLU A 16 -2.94 -44.97 4.96
N ALA A 17 -2.72 -46.27 5.09
CA ALA A 17 -1.59 -46.81 5.83
C ALA A 17 -0.27 -46.61 5.06
N ARG A 18 0.65 -45.82 5.62
CA ARG A 18 1.99 -45.57 5.07
C ARG A 18 3.03 -46.35 5.85
N GLN A 19 3.80 -47.17 5.12
CA GLN A 19 4.91 -47.94 5.67
C GLN A 19 6.21 -47.15 5.57
N GLY A 20 6.91 -46.99 6.68
CA GLY A 20 8.22 -46.35 6.77
C GLY A 20 9.20 -47.15 7.63
N GLU A 21 10.37 -46.57 7.90
CA GLU A 21 11.36 -47.18 8.78
C GLU A 21 11.94 -46.19 9.79
N ILE A 22 12.34 -46.72 10.95
CA ILE A 22 13.15 -46.01 11.94
C ILE A 22 14.54 -46.65 11.91
N LEU A 23 15.56 -45.83 11.65
CA LEU A 23 16.95 -46.23 11.60
C LEU A 23 17.68 -45.71 12.83
N ILE A 24 18.25 -46.60 13.63
CA ILE A 24 19.04 -46.23 14.80
C ILE A 24 20.52 -46.43 14.46
N LEU A 25 21.26 -45.32 14.47
CA LEU A 25 22.68 -45.26 14.13
C LEU A 25 23.51 -44.91 15.36
N ARG A 26 24.74 -45.42 15.41
CA ARG A 26 25.70 -44.98 16.44
C ARG A 26 26.13 -43.54 16.21
N SER A 27 26.48 -43.23 14.98
CA SER A 27 26.90 -41.90 14.53
C SER A 27 26.35 -41.69 13.14
N TRP A 28 25.97 -40.46 12.81
CA TRP A 28 25.59 -40.10 11.45
C TRP A 28 26.75 -40.35 10.47
N GLN A 29 26.42 -40.90 9.31
CA GLN A 29 27.31 -41.02 8.17
C GLN A 29 26.53 -40.63 6.92
N SER A 30 27.15 -39.92 5.98
CA SER A 30 26.48 -39.38 4.79
C SER A 30 26.09 -40.45 3.75
N ASP A 31 26.53 -41.69 3.91
CA ASP A 31 26.30 -42.82 3.00
C ASP A 31 25.13 -43.72 3.42
N VAL A 32 24.38 -43.32 4.45
CA VAL A 32 23.19 -44.03 4.92
C VAL A 32 22.15 -44.09 3.80
N LYS A 33 21.88 -45.30 3.29
CA LYS A 33 20.89 -45.54 2.24
C LYS A 33 19.52 -45.86 2.86
N PRO A 34 18.54 -44.94 2.83
CA PRO A 34 17.18 -45.27 3.26
C PRO A 34 16.60 -46.38 2.37
N ASN A 35 15.64 -47.13 2.91
CA ASN A 35 14.89 -48.11 2.13
C ASN A 35 14.08 -47.39 1.04
N PRO A 36 14.31 -47.67 -0.26
CA PRO A 36 13.60 -46.99 -1.34
C PRO A 36 12.09 -47.29 -1.37
N ALA A 37 11.64 -48.36 -0.69
CA ALA A 37 10.23 -48.69 -0.58
C ALA A 37 9.53 -48.04 0.63
N ALA A 38 10.26 -47.35 1.51
CA ALA A 38 9.72 -46.69 2.68
C ALA A 38 9.15 -45.30 2.32
N ALA A 39 7.90 -45.03 2.69
CA ALA A 39 7.25 -43.74 2.50
C ALA A 39 7.97 -42.61 3.27
N PHE A 40 8.60 -42.94 4.40
CA PHE A 40 9.43 -42.03 5.19
C PHE A 40 10.49 -42.83 5.96
N THR A 41 11.56 -42.15 6.36
CA THR A 41 12.64 -42.71 7.20
C THR A 41 12.99 -41.74 8.33
N ILE A 42 12.94 -42.22 9.58
CA ILE A 42 13.35 -41.44 10.75
C ILE A 42 14.67 -42.01 11.29
N VAL A 43 15.73 -41.21 11.28
CA VAL A 43 17.05 -41.60 11.75
C VAL A 43 17.26 -41.06 13.16
N LEU A 44 17.55 -41.93 14.12
CA LEU A 44 17.93 -41.58 15.49
C LEU A 44 19.43 -41.85 15.67
N SER A 45 20.23 -40.80 15.86
CA SER A 45 21.67 -40.93 16.13
C SER A 45 21.95 -41.05 17.63
N GLU A 46 22.83 -41.97 18.03
CA GLU A 46 23.32 -42.07 19.42
C GLU A 46 24.35 -40.99 19.77
N GLN A 47 25.03 -40.41 18.78
CA GLN A 47 26.02 -39.35 18.95
C GLN A 47 25.52 -38.02 18.36
N PRO A 48 25.95 -36.88 18.93
CA PRO A 48 25.71 -35.58 18.31
C PRO A 48 26.35 -35.53 16.92
N LEU A 49 25.83 -34.66 16.06
CA LEU A 49 26.51 -34.32 14.82
C LEU A 49 27.81 -33.57 15.13
N PRO A 50 28.88 -33.76 14.34
CA PRO A 50 30.07 -32.92 14.41
C PRO A 50 29.70 -31.44 14.23
N GLU A 51 30.35 -30.56 15.00
CA GLU A 51 30.09 -29.11 14.94
C GLU A 51 30.29 -28.58 13.51
N GLY A 52 29.28 -27.88 12.98
CA GLY A 52 29.30 -27.27 11.65
C GLY A 52 28.91 -28.19 10.49
N GLU A 53 28.55 -29.45 10.74
CA GLU A 53 28.08 -30.36 9.69
C GLU A 53 26.57 -30.24 9.46
N THR A 54 26.17 -29.94 8.22
CA THR A 54 24.77 -29.99 7.78
C THR A 54 24.54 -31.28 6.98
N PRO A 55 23.73 -32.23 7.49
CA PRO A 55 23.51 -33.51 6.82
C PRO A 55 22.77 -33.30 5.49
N GLN A 56 23.26 -33.93 4.43
CA GLN A 56 22.54 -34.02 3.16
C GLN A 56 21.54 -35.19 3.25
N LEU A 57 20.25 -34.87 3.29
CA LEU A 57 19.15 -35.82 3.45
C LEU A 57 18.23 -35.79 2.23
N SER A 58 17.54 -36.90 1.95
CA SER A 58 16.46 -36.93 0.96
C SER A 58 15.14 -36.40 1.54
N ALA A 59 14.18 -36.06 0.68
CA ALA A 59 12.94 -35.36 1.06
C ALA A 59 12.04 -36.11 2.07
N ASN A 60 12.24 -37.43 2.19
CA ASN A 60 11.48 -38.33 3.04
C ASN A 60 12.28 -38.80 4.28
N VAL A 61 13.46 -38.23 4.55
CA VAL A 61 14.33 -38.61 5.67
C VAL A 61 14.43 -37.47 6.69
N ALA A 62 14.17 -37.78 7.96
CA ALA A 62 14.53 -36.90 9.07
C ALA A 62 15.67 -37.50 9.89
N LEU A 63 16.65 -36.69 10.27
CA LEU A 63 17.69 -37.04 11.24
C LEU A 63 17.45 -36.32 12.56
N CYS A 64 17.26 -37.07 13.64
CA CYS A 64 17.25 -36.56 15.00
C CYS A 64 18.65 -36.76 15.61
N ALA A 65 19.34 -35.66 15.88
CA ALA A 65 20.65 -35.65 16.52
C ALA A 65 20.51 -35.12 17.97
N PRO A 66 21.00 -35.85 18.98
CA PRO A 66 20.96 -35.40 20.36
C PRO A 66 22.05 -34.36 20.63
N VAL A 67 21.88 -33.52 21.65
CA VAL A 67 22.89 -32.53 22.07
C VAL A 67 24.16 -33.18 22.66
N ARG A 68 24.05 -34.42 23.12
CA ARG A 68 25.14 -35.21 23.71
C ARG A 68 24.93 -36.70 23.44
N GLY A 69 25.99 -37.49 23.57
CA GLY A 69 25.91 -38.94 23.37
C GLY A 69 24.88 -39.62 24.28
N VAL A 70 24.06 -40.48 23.71
CA VAL A 70 23.01 -41.26 24.39
C VAL A 70 23.10 -42.72 24.02
N ARG A 71 22.59 -43.60 24.89
CA ARG A 71 22.44 -45.03 24.58
C ARG A 71 20.97 -45.32 24.29
N LEU A 72 20.68 -45.78 23.08
CA LEU A 72 19.32 -46.15 22.70
C LEU A 72 19.04 -47.62 23.08
N PRO A 73 17.81 -47.96 23.51
CA PRO A 73 17.48 -49.30 23.97
C PRO A 73 17.76 -50.37 22.91
N ALA A 74 18.17 -51.56 23.35
CA ALA A 74 18.50 -52.68 22.46
C ALA A 74 17.26 -53.33 21.82
N ALA A 75 16.11 -53.24 22.47
CA ALA A 75 14.85 -53.83 22.03
C ALA A 75 13.70 -52.84 22.20
N VAL A 76 12.87 -52.72 21.17
CA VAL A 76 11.45 -52.43 21.35
C VAL A 76 10.88 -53.69 22.01
N SER A 77 10.38 -53.57 23.24
CA SER A 77 9.93 -54.71 24.07
C SER A 77 9.23 -55.81 23.26
N GLU A 78 9.84 -57.00 23.18
CA GLU A 78 9.16 -58.26 22.88
C GLU A 78 8.13 -58.52 23.99
N ALA A 79 6.97 -57.86 23.93
CA ALA A 79 5.81 -58.23 24.73
C ALA A 79 5.03 -59.41 24.11
N ALA A 80 5.43 -59.89 22.93
CA ALA A 80 4.72 -60.94 22.20
C ALA A 80 5.08 -62.38 22.61
N ALA A 81 6.11 -62.60 23.43
CA ALA A 81 6.57 -63.96 23.74
C ALA A 81 5.99 -64.55 25.05
N ALA A 82 5.23 -63.79 25.85
CA ALA A 82 4.76 -64.25 27.17
C ALA A 82 3.28 -64.67 27.24
N TYR A 83 2.45 -64.35 26.24
CA TYR A 83 1.04 -64.77 26.20
C TYR A 83 0.66 -65.16 24.77
N GLY A 84 0.17 -66.39 24.63
CA GLY A 84 -0.19 -66.99 23.35
C GLY A 84 -1.38 -66.31 22.66
N GLU A 85 -1.27 -66.31 21.33
CA GLU A 85 -2.31 -66.27 20.29
C GLU A 85 -3.29 -65.07 20.21
N THR A 86 -3.30 -64.49 19.01
CA THR A 86 -4.36 -63.67 18.38
C THR A 86 -4.55 -62.22 18.84
N ALA A 87 -3.58 -61.35 18.50
CA ALA A 87 -3.83 -59.92 18.29
C ALA A 87 -2.95 -59.43 17.11
N PRO A 88 -3.43 -58.52 16.24
CA PRO A 88 -2.55 -57.86 15.28
C PRO A 88 -1.53 -57.04 16.10
N ALA A 89 -0.28 -57.49 16.08
CA ALA A 89 0.79 -56.94 16.90
C ALA A 89 1.14 -55.52 16.41
N GLU A 90 0.49 -54.52 16.99
CA GLU A 90 1.01 -53.16 16.93
C GLU A 90 2.44 -53.16 17.53
N PRO A 91 3.45 -52.67 16.81
CA PRO A 91 4.81 -52.61 17.33
C PRO A 91 4.81 -51.70 18.57
N ALA A 92 5.32 -52.21 19.69
CA ALA A 92 5.36 -51.45 20.93
C ALA A 92 6.09 -50.10 20.71
N PRO A 93 5.65 -48.99 21.34
CA PRO A 93 6.28 -47.70 21.13
C PRO A 93 7.73 -47.72 21.61
N ILE A 94 8.64 -47.09 20.86
CA ILE A 94 10.03 -46.88 21.28
C ILE A 94 10.02 -46.09 22.59
N ARG A 95 10.50 -46.68 23.67
CA ARG A 95 10.64 -46.01 24.97
C ARG A 95 12.08 -45.55 25.16
N LEU A 96 12.28 -44.25 25.32
CA LEU A 96 13.60 -43.68 25.59
C LEU A 96 13.82 -43.54 27.09
N SER A 97 15.08 -43.65 27.54
CA SER A 97 15.40 -43.25 28.92
C SER A 97 15.15 -41.74 29.08
N ARG A 98 14.82 -41.28 30.29
CA ARG A 98 14.63 -39.84 30.58
C ARG A 98 15.83 -39.00 30.15
N SER A 99 17.04 -39.55 30.31
CA SER A 99 18.28 -38.89 29.89
C SER A 99 18.43 -38.78 28.38
N ALA A 100 18.03 -39.81 27.62
CA ALA A 100 18.04 -39.79 26.16
C ALA A 100 16.96 -38.85 25.62
N HIS A 101 15.77 -38.90 26.21
CA HIS A 101 14.64 -38.03 25.86
C HIS A 101 15.00 -36.55 26.00
N GLN A 102 15.63 -36.17 27.12
CA GLN A 102 16.10 -34.80 27.32
C GLN A 102 17.20 -34.41 26.33
N ALA A 103 18.16 -35.31 26.07
CA ALA A 103 19.25 -35.02 25.14
C ALA A 103 18.77 -34.84 23.69
N PHE A 104 17.70 -35.52 23.27
CA PHE A 104 17.06 -35.28 21.98
C PHE A 104 16.17 -34.02 21.99
N ALA A 105 15.48 -33.72 23.09
CA ALA A 105 14.68 -32.50 23.22
C ALA A 105 15.52 -31.22 23.09
N ASP A 106 16.73 -31.26 23.62
CA ASP A 106 17.72 -30.18 23.53
C ASP A 106 18.59 -30.27 22.25
N GLY A 107 18.36 -31.30 21.43
CA GLY A 107 19.09 -31.56 20.19
C GLY A 107 18.52 -30.84 18.98
N THR A 108 18.69 -31.42 17.79
CA THR A 108 18.21 -30.84 16.53
C THR A 108 17.61 -31.91 15.62
N ILE A 109 16.53 -31.56 14.92
CA ILE A 109 15.97 -32.38 13.84
C ILE A 109 16.35 -31.72 12.52
N PHE A 110 16.90 -32.51 11.60
CA PHE A 110 17.20 -32.11 10.24
C PHE A 110 16.26 -32.86 9.30
N ALA A 111 15.51 -32.15 8.48
CA ALA A 111 14.66 -32.72 7.44
C ALA A 111 14.53 -31.70 6.28
N PRO A 112 14.74 -32.12 5.03
CA PRO A 112 14.40 -31.34 3.85
C PRO A 112 13.06 -31.81 3.26
N PRO A 113 12.13 -30.92 2.88
CA PRO A 113 12.09 -29.51 3.25
C PRO A 113 11.88 -29.36 4.77
N ALA A 114 12.18 -28.16 5.30
CA ALA A 114 12.09 -27.89 6.72
C ALA A 114 10.68 -28.19 7.25
N ILE A 115 10.61 -29.05 8.27
CA ILE A 115 9.38 -29.42 8.95
C ILE A 115 9.12 -28.46 10.11
N SER A 116 7.85 -28.28 10.49
CA SER A 116 7.46 -27.30 11.51
C SER A 116 7.62 -27.81 12.94
N ILE A 117 7.77 -29.13 13.16
CA ILE A 117 7.98 -29.71 14.47
C ILE A 117 9.43 -29.52 14.95
N THR A 118 9.58 -28.96 16.15
CA THR A 118 10.88 -28.82 16.81
C THR A 118 11.28 -30.10 17.56
N SER A 119 12.58 -30.27 17.83
CA SER A 119 13.07 -31.37 18.67
C SER A 119 12.39 -31.38 20.04
N ARG A 120 12.19 -30.19 20.62
CA ARG A 120 11.51 -30.07 21.89
C ARG A 120 10.07 -30.59 21.80
N GLU A 121 9.28 -30.20 20.81
CA GLU A 121 7.90 -30.70 20.65
C GLU A 121 7.82 -32.20 20.39
N MET A 122 8.76 -32.76 19.64
CA MET A 122 8.86 -34.20 19.37
C MET A 122 9.22 -35.01 20.62
N PHE A 123 10.09 -34.45 21.47
CA PHE A 123 10.64 -35.07 22.68
C PHE A 123 10.20 -34.34 23.96
N THR A 124 8.96 -33.83 24.03
CA THR A 124 8.38 -33.24 25.24
C THR A 124 7.21 -34.07 25.77
N GLY A 125 7.16 -34.19 27.10
CA GLY A 125 6.05 -34.79 27.83
C GLY A 125 6.51 -35.50 29.10
N GLU A 126 5.58 -35.70 30.03
CA GLU A 126 5.77 -36.60 31.19
C GLU A 126 5.93 -38.08 30.76
N ARG A 127 5.68 -38.39 29.48
CA ARG A 127 5.75 -39.72 28.92
C ARG A 127 7.10 -39.94 28.22
N PRO A 128 7.79 -41.07 28.45
CA PRO A 128 9.09 -41.40 27.86
C PRO A 128 9.02 -41.87 26.39
N THR A 129 7.95 -41.53 25.66
CA THR A 129 7.68 -41.99 24.29
C THR A 129 7.70 -40.79 23.33
N PRO A 130 8.66 -40.74 22.38
CA PRO A 130 8.73 -39.67 21.39
C PRO A 130 7.54 -39.71 20.44
N ARG A 131 7.12 -38.53 19.95
CA ARG A 131 6.00 -38.39 19.00
C ARG A 131 6.45 -38.67 17.56
N LEU A 132 6.98 -39.88 17.31
CA LEU A 132 7.52 -40.28 16.00
C LEU A 132 6.47 -40.26 14.89
N GLU A 133 5.22 -40.56 15.24
CA GLU A 133 4.08 -40.50 14.33
C GLU A 133 3.88 -39.09 13.76
N THR A 134 3.92 -38.05 14.60
CA THR A 134 3.78 -36.66 14.15
C THR A 134 4.89 -36.26 13.18
N LEU A 135 6.13 -36.70 13.45
CA LEU A 135 7.26 -36.49 12.55
C LEU A 135 7.07 -37.21 11.21
N ALA A 136 6.66 -38.48 11.24
CA ALA A 136 6.38 -39.26 10.04
C ALA A 136 5.28 -38.61 9.19
N LEU A 137 4.19 -38.15 9.79
CA LEU A 137 3.11 -37.45 9.10
C LEU A 137 3.55 -36.10 8.52
N GLN A 138 4.46 -35.38 9.19
CA GLN A 138 5.04 -34.17 8.59
C GLN A 138 5.95 -34.50 7.41
N LEU A 139 6.77 -35.54 7.50
CA LEU A 139 7.60 -36.01 6.38
C LEU A 139 6.77 -36.46 5.18
N ILE A 140 5.68 -37.20 5.41
CA ILE A 140 4.76 -37.65 4.34
C ILE A 140 4.10 -36.44 3.66
N ARG A 141 3.66 -35.44 4.44
CA ARG A 141 3.05 -34.22 3.89
C ARG A 141 4.05 -33.38 3.11
N SER A 142 5.28 -33.24 3.63
CA SER A 142 6.33 -32.49 2.95
C SER A 142 6.80 -33.18 1.67
N SER A 143 6.93 -34.51 1.67
CA SER A 143 7.28 -35.27 0.45
C SER A 143 6.14 -35.27 -0.56
N GLY A 144 4.88 -35.35 -0.10
CA GLY A 144 3.70 -35.30 -0.97
C GLY A 144 3.49 -33.95 -1.65
N ALA A 145 3.95 -32.84 -1.05
CA ALA A 145 3.89 -31.52 -1.67
C ALA A 145 4.80 -31.43 -2.90
N ASP A 146 6.02 -31.97 -2.85
CA ASP A 146 6.92 -32.05 -4.01
C ASP A 146 6.36 -33.00 -5.08
N ASP A 147 5.76 -34.13 -4.70
CA ASP A 147 5.09 -35.04 -5.63
C ASP A 147 3.94 -34.35 -6.40
N GLY A 148 3.18 -33.47 -5.75
CA GLY A 148 2.13 -32.68 -6.39
C GLY A 148 2.66 -31.73 -7.45
N HIS A 149 3.79 -31.07 -7.21
CA HIS A 149 4.43 -30.19 -8.18
C HIS A 149 5.01 -30.98 -9.37
N TRP A 150 5.76 -32.05 -9.09
CA TRP A 150 6.33 -32.90 -10.14
C TRP A 150 5.24 -33.52 -11.02
N ARG A 151 4.14 -33.98 -10.43
CA ARG A 151 3.00 -34.50 -11.17
C ARG A 151 2.36 -33.44 -12.07
N ALA A 152 2.11 -32.25 -11.54
CA ALA A 152 1.52 -31.16 -12.32
C ALA A 152 2.43 -30.75 -13.50
N MET A 153 3.75 -30.75 -13.29
CA MET A 153 4.72 -30.48 -14.36
C MET A 153 4.78 -31.60 -15.39
N ASP A 154 4.77 -32.88 -14.98
CA ASP A 154 4.75 -34.01 -15.93
C ASP A 154 3.47 -34.01 -16.77
N GLU A 155 2.32 -33.73 -16.15
CA GLU A 155 1.04 -33.57 -16.84
C GLU A 155 1.13 -32.46 -17.89
N ALA A 156 1.54 -31.25 -17.49
CA ALA A 156 1.68 -30.11 -18.40
C ALA A 156 2.69 -30.37 -19.55
N LEU A 157 3.79 -31.08 -19.27
CA LEU A 157 4.77 -31.46 -20.31
C LEU A 157 4.28 -32.56 -21.23
N SER A 158 3.30 -33.36 -20.80
CA SER A 158 2.84 -34.55 -21.53
C SER A 158 1.58 -34.28 -22.36
N LEU A 159 0.80 -33.24 -22.05
CA LEU A 159 -0.37 -32.84 -22.83
C LEU A 159 -0.10 -32.80 -24.35
N PRO A 160 -1.04 -33.22 -25.21
CA PRO A 160 -2.35 -33.78 -24.88
C PRO A 160 -2.31 -35.27 -24.50
N ARG A 161 -1.12 -35.88 -24.35
CA ARG A 161 -0.96 -37.29 -24.00
C ARG A 161 -1.07 -37.48 -22.49
N GLU A 162 -1.42 -38.70 -22.07
CA GLU A 162 -1.42 -39.05 -20.66
C GLU A 162 0.00 -38.93 -20.06
N PRO A 163 0.13 -38.42 -18.83
CA PRO A 163 1.41 -38.36 -18.15
C PRO A 163 1.96 -39.77 -17.90
N SER A 164 3.28 -39.89 -17.97
CA SER A 164 3.94 -41.11 -17.57
C SER A 164 3.84 -41.25 -16.05
N ARG A 165 3.03 -42.19 -15.55
CA ARG A 165 2.93 -42.51 -14.10
C ARG A 165 4.25 -42.91 -13.43
N THR A 166 5.34 -42.97 -14.21
CA THR A 166 6.70 -43.36 -13.82
C THR A 166 7.74 -42.26 -14.05
N ALA A 167 7.32 -41.02 -14.38
CA ALA A 167 8.27 -39.92 -14.58
C ALA A 167 9.06 -39.64 -13.31
N THR A 168 10.38 -39.77 -13.39
CA THR A 168 11.28 -39.34 -12.31
C THR A 168 11.50 -37.83 -12.39
N PRO A 169 11.79 -37.13 -11.27
CA PRO A 169 12.15 -35.71 -11.28
C PRO A 169 13.24 -35.36 -12.29
N GLU A 170 14.24 -36.23 -12.47
CA GLU A 170 15.33 -35.98 -13.42
C GLU A 170 14.88 -36.09 -14.88
N THR A 171 13.94 -37.00 -15.18
CA THR A 171 13.29 -37.06 -16.49
C THR A 171 12.51 -35.77 -16.77
N ILE A 172 11.78 -35.25 -15.77
CA ILE A 172 11.02 -34.00 -15.88
C ILE A 172 11.97 -32.82 -16.11
N ARG A 173 13.05 -32.70 -15.33
CA ARG A 173 14.07 -31.65 -15.52
C ARG A 173 14.71 -31.70 -16.90
N THR A 174 15.02 -32.89 -17.40
CA THR A 174 15.59 -33.07 -18.74
C THR A 174 14.64 -32.54 -19.83
N ARG A 175 13.35 -32.88 -19.73
CA ARG A 175 12.32 -32.39 -20.65
C ARG A 175 12.13 -30.88 -20.53
N LEU A 176 12.21 -30.33 -19.31
CA LEU A 176 12.10 -28.91 -19.05
C LEU A 176 13.26 -28.11 -19.67
N ARG A 177 14.51 -28.57 -19.47
CA ARG A 177 15.69 -27.97 -20.13
C ARG A 177 15.52 -27.96 -21.65
N ALA A 178 15.04 -29.06 -22.22
CA ALA A 178 14.80 -29.13 -23.65
C ALA A 178 13.75 -28.11 -24.13
N LEU A 179 12.66 -27.92 -23.38
CA LEU A 179 11.65 -26.89 -23.66
C LEU A 179 12.24 -25.48 -23.58
N LEU A 180 12.92 -25.16 -22.49
CA LEU A 180 13.55 -23.84 -22.27
C LEU A 180 14.54 -23.47 -23.38
N ASN A 181 15.36 -24.43 -23.81
CA ASN A 181 16.31 -24.21 -24.90
C ASN A 181 15.64 -23.86 -26.23
N ARG A 182 14.42 -24.36 -26.48
CA ARG A 182 13.67 -24.05 -27.71
C ARG A 182 12.93 -22.71 -27.63
N THR A 183 12.49 -22.31 -26.44
CA THR A 183 11.71 -21.08 -26.24
C THR A 183 12.57 -19.82 -26.00
N ALA A 184 13.82 -19.98 -25.54
CA ALA A 184 14.74 -18.87 -25.29
C ALA A 184 15.05 -17.99 -26.52
N ALA A 185 14.83 -18.49 -27.75
CA ALA A 185 15.05 -17.73 -28.98
C ALA A 185 13.86 -16.84 -29.40
N GLY A 186 12.67 -17.00 -28.79
CA GLY A 186 11.42 -16.34 -29.23
C GLY A 186 10.61 -15.63 -28.13
N ALA A 187 11.03 -15.71 -26.86
CA ALA A 187 10.28 -15.17 -25.72
C ALA A 187 10.63 -13.69 -25.42
N GLY A 188 10.03 -12.75 -26.15
CA GLY A 188 10.30 -11.31 -25.98
C GLY A 188 9.48 -10.57 -24.92
N GLY A 189 8.60 -11.24 -24.17
CA GLY A 189 7.66 -10.59 -23.24
C GLY A 189 8.00 -10.79 -21.75
N ALA A 190 7.70 -9.80 -20.91
CA ALA A 190 7.93 -9.87 -19.46
C ALA A 190 7.28 -11.09 -18.74
N PRO A 191 6.05 -11.53 -19.08
CA PRO A 191 5.47 -12.74 -18.47
C PRO A 191 6.27 -14.00 -18.81
N ALA A 192 6.84 -14.07 -20.01
CA ALA A 192 7.66 -15.19 -20.45
C ALA A 192 9.01 -15.22 -19.75
N ALA A 193 9.62 -14.06 -19.49
CA ALA A 193 10.86 -13.98 -18.74
C ALA A 193 10.69 -14.56 -17.32
N ALA A 194 9.63 -14.18 -16.60
CA ALA A 194 9.38 -14.68 -15.25
C ALA A 194 9.08 -16.20 -15.20
N ALA A 195 8.34 -16.72 -16.18
CA ALA A 195 8.09 -18.15 -16.31
C ALA A 195 9.38 -18.93 -16.63
N ILE A 196 10.20 -18.42 -17.57
CA ILE A 196 11.50 -19.00 -17.94
C ILE A 196 12.42 -19.03 -16.72
N GLU A 197 12.50 -17.94 -15.95
CA GLU A 197 13.35 -17.85 -14.77
C GLU A 197 12.98 -18.90 -13.72
N ARG A 198 11.69 -18.99 -13.33
CA ARG A 198 11.21 -19.99 -12.36
C ARG A 198 11.50 -21.42 -12.83
N LEU A 199 11.19 -21.71 -14.10
CA LEU A 199 11.38 -23.04 -14.65
C LEU A 199 12.87 -23.39 -14.82
N ALA A 200 13.73 -22.42 -15.13
CA ALA A 200 15.18 -22.60 -15.19
C ALA A 200 15.77 -22.98 -13.83
N GLN A 201 15.34 -22.33 -12.74
CA GLN A 201 15.78 -22.69 -11.38
C GLN A 201 15.47 -24.16 -11.05
N ILE A 202 14.27 -24.65 -11.39
CA ILE A 202 13.89 -26.05 -11.18
C ILE A 202 14.70 -27.00 -12.08
N ALA A 203 14.92 -26.60 -13.33
CA ALA A 203 15.75 -27.32 -14.28
C ALA A 203 17.20 -27.45 -13.81
N ASP A 204 17.72 -26.44 -13.09
CA ASP A 204 19.09 -26.40 -12.55
C ASP A 204 19.24 -27.08 -11.19
N GLY A 205 18.15 -27.59 -10.61
CA GLY A 205 18.17 -28.46 -9.43
C GLY A 205 17.40 -27.94 -8.23
N ALA A 206 16.79 -26.76 -8.30
CA ALA A 206 15.91 -26.29 -7.23
C ALA A 206 14.71 -27.23 -7.03
N ALA A 207 14.23 -27.33 -5.79
CA ALA A 207 12.98 -28.01 -5.48
C ALA A 207 11.80 -27.15 -5.96
N PRO A 208 10.76 -27.72 -6.61
CA PRO A 208 9.61 -26.95 -7.08
C PRO A 208 8.93 -26.13 -5.99
N ALA A 209 8.76 -26.71 -4.79
CA ALA A 209 8.16 -26.04 -3.65
C ALA A 209 8.98 -24.84 -3.12
N ALA A 210 10.28 -24.78 -3.43
CA ALA A 210 11.14 -23.63 -3.08
C ALA A 210 10.99 -22.48 -4.09
N VAL A 211 10.52 -22.74 -5.31
CA VAL A 211 10.34 -21.75 -6.38
C VAL A 211 8.94 -21.16 -6.37
N THR A 212 7.92 -21.96 -6.06
CA THR A 212 6.54 -21.49 -5.87
C THR A 212 5.79 -22.38 -4.90
N ALA A 213 4.86 -21.79 -4.16
CA ALA A 213 3.99 -22.52 -3.24
C ALA A 213 2.84 -23.26 -3.96
N ALA A 214 2.50 -22.86 -5.19
CA ALA A 214 1.35 -23.39 -5.91
C ALA A 214 1.78 -24.20 -7.16
N SER A 215 1.46 -25.50 -7.16
CA SER A 215 1.78 -26.41 -8.27
C SER A 215 1.09 -26.03 -9.59
N GLY A 216 -0.10 -25.44 -9.53
CA GLY A 216 -0.82 -24.93 -10.69
C GLY A 216 -0.06 -23.85 -11.45
N THR A 217 0.73 -23.01 -10.77
CA THR A 217 1.54 -21.98 -11.41
C THR A 217 2.61 -22.57 -12.33
N LEU A 218 3.25 -23.67 -11.93
CA LEU A 218 4.27 -24.33 -12.76
C LEU A 218 3.65 -25.04 -13.96
N ALA A 219 2.48 -25.66 -13.78
CA ALA A 219 1.74 -26.27 -14.88
C ALA A 219 1.34 -25.22 -15.93
N ASP A 220 0.83 -24.05 -15.47
CA ASP A 220 0.49 -22.93 -16.33
C ASP A 220 1.72 -22.35 -17.05
N ASP A 221 2.85 -22.17 -16.35
CA ASP A 221 4.10 -21.68 -16.94
C ASP A 221 4.60 -22.63 -18.05
N ILE A 222 4.57 -23.94 -17.81
CA ILE A 222 4.93 -24.96 -18.81
C ILE A 222 3.97 -24.91 -20.00
N ALA A 223 2.66 -24.89 -19.74
CA ALA A 223 1.65 -24.83 -20.79
C ALA A 223 1.79 -23.55 -21.62
N PHE A 224 2.10 -22.41 -20.98
CA PHE A 224 2.37 -21.17 -21.67
C PHE A 224 3.59 -21.28 -22.60
N LEU A 225 4.74 -21.76 -22.10
CA LEU A 225 5.95 -21.91 -22.91
C LEU A 225 5.77 -22.91 -24.06
N ARG A 226 5.03 -24.00 -23.83
CA ARG A 226 4.67 -24.93 -24.90
C ARG A 226 3.72 -24.32 -25.92
N CYS A 227 2.75 -23.53 -25.48
CA CYS A 227 1.84 -22.83 -26.39
C CYS A 227 2.62 -21.82 -27.25
N LEU A 228 3.62 -21.12 -26.69
CA LEU A 228 4.52 -20.26 -27.45
C LEU A 228 5.31 -21.03 -28.52
N GLU A 229 5.77 -22.24 -28.21
CA GLU A 229 6.52 -23.09 -29.15
C GLU A 229 5.61 -23.67 -30.26
N GLU A 230 4.50 -24.28 -29.87
CA GLU A 230 3.65 -25.08 -30.75
C GLU A 230 2.61 -24.22 -31.49
N GLN A 231 2.14 -23.13 -30.88
CA GLN A 231 1.04 -22.28 -31.37
C GLN A 231 1.30 -20.79 -31.04
N PRO A 232 2.37 -20.17 -31.56
CA PRO A 232 2.83 -18.83 -31.15
C PRO A 232 1.77 -17.74 -31.30
N ALA A 233 0.94 -17.80 -32.35
CA ALA A 233 -0.15 -16.85 -32.57
C ALA A 233 -1.23 -16.92 -31.48
N ALA A 234 -1.62 -18.13 -31.08
CA ALA A 234 -2.59 -18.35 -30.01
C ALA A 234 -2.03 -17.93 -28.65
N ALA A 235 -0.77 -18.26 -28.37
CA ALA A 235 -0.10 -17.85 -27.14
C ALA A 235 0.00 -16.33 -27.01
N ALA A 236 0.39 -15.63 -28.09
CA ALA A 236 0.45 -14.17 -28.11
C ALA A 236 -0.93 -13.52 -27.95
N GLU A 237 -1.97 -14.12 -28.54
CA GLU A 237 -3.35 -13.65 -28.37
C GLU A 237 -3.85 -13.81 -26.93
N LEU A 238 -3.75 -15.01 -26.35
CA LEU A 238 -4.15 -15.27 -24.96
C LEU A 238 -3.38 -14.39 -23.97
N SER A 239 -2.09 -14.15 -24.22
CA SER A 239 -1.27 -13.26 -23.39
C SER A 239 -1.77 -11.83 -23.42
N ARG A 240 -2.12 -11.31 -24.61
CA ARG A 240 -2.70 -9.96 -24.74
C ARG A 240 -4.06 -9.87 -24.06
N MET A 241 -4.91 -10.87 -24.21
CA MET A 241 -6.20 -10.93 -23.52
C MET A 241 -6.02 -10.89 -22.00
N ARG A 242 -5.09 -11.70 -21.46
CA ARG A 242 -4.79 -11.72 -20.02
C ARG A 242 -4.30 -10.38 -19.51
N LEU A 243 -3.36 -9.74 -20.24
CA LEU A 243 -2.85 -8.41 -19.90
C LEU A 243 -3.95 -7.34 -19.93
N TYR A 244 -4.81 -7.38 -20.95
CA TYR A 244 -5.95 -6.47 -21.05
C TYR A 244 -6.88 -6.64 -19.85
N LEU A 245 -7.26 -7.88 -19.52
CA LEU A 245 -8.10 -8.17 -18.35
C LEU A 245 -7.41 -7.75 -17.05
N ASP A 246 -6.10 -7.92 -16.93
CA ASP A 246 -5.35 -7.49 -15.74
C ASP A 246 -5.41 -5.98 -15.54
N GLY A 247 -5.29 -5.18 -16.61
CA GLY A 247 -5.38 -3.72 -16.53
C GLY A 247 -6.82 -3.15 -16.57
N ALA A 248 -7.80 -3.94 -16.99
CA ALA A 248 -9.21 -3.53 -16.97
C ALA A 248 -9.75 -3.64 -15.55
N HIS A 249 -10.03 -2.51 -14.91
CA HIS A 249 -10.54 -2.45 -13.55
C HIS A 249 -11.94 -1.83 -13.52
N PRO A 250 -13.00 -2.64 -13.61
CA PRO A 250 -14.36 -2.15 -13.43
C PRO A 250 -14.53 -1.49 -12.06
N ALA A 251 -15.32 -0.42 -12.00
CA ALA A 251 -15.68 0.19 -10.72
C ALA A 251 -16.42 -0.83 -9.83
N SER A 252 -16.20 -0.77 -8.52
CA SER A 252 -16.78 -1.62 -7.48
C SER A 252 -18.31 -1.63 -7.49
N ARG A 253 -18.92 -0.52 -7.94
CA ARG A 253 -20.37 -0.41 -8.14
C ARG A 253 -20.90 -1.27 -9.30
N ASN A 254 -20.04 -1.70 -10.22
CA ASN A 254 -20.38 -2.52 -11.37
C ASN A 254 -19.90 -3.96 -11.14
N GLY A 255 -20.56 -4.63 -10.19
CA GLY A 255 -20.25 -6.01 -9.81
C GLY A 255 -20.44 -7.02 -10.94
N GLU A 256 -21.34 -6.74 -11.88
CA GLU A 256 -21.57 -7.57 -13.07
C GLU A 256 -20.34 -7.58 -13.98
N LEU A 257 -19.81 -6.42 -14.37
CA LEU A 257 -18.57 -6.33 -15.15
C LEU A 257 -17.37 -6.94 -14.42
N ALA A 258 -17.29 -6.79 -13.09
CA ALA A 258 -16.25 -7.43 -12.30
C ALA A 258 -16.37 -8.96 -12.33
N GLY A 259 -17.59 -9.49 -12.28
CA GLY A 259 -17.88 -10.92 -12.44
C GLY A 259 -17.53 -11.42 -13.84
N ASP A 260 -17.94 -10.71 -14.89
CA ASP A 260 -17.63 -11.04 -16.28
C ASP A 260 -16.12 -11.06 -16.55
N ARG A 261 -15.39 -10.08 -15.99
CA ARG A 261 -13.92 -10.04 -16.04
C ARG A 261 -13.31 -11.28 -15.41
N ALA A 262 -13.77 -11.66 -14.22
CA ALA A 262 -13.27 -12.83 -13.51
C ALA A 262 -13.54 -14.11 -14.31
N LEU A 263 -14.77 -14.26 -14.83
CA LEU A 263 -15.14 -15.40 -15.67
C LEU A 263 -14.30 -15.46 -16.96
N ALA A 264 -14.13 -14.34 -17.66
CA ALA A 264 -13.29 -14.27 -18.85
C ALA A 264 -11.83 -14.64 -18.53
N ARG A 265 -11.32 -14.23 -17.37
CA ARG A 265 -9.97 -14.56 -16.91
C ARG A 265 -9.80 -16.05 -16.64
N GLU A 266 -10.76 -16.67 -15.96
CA GLU A 266 -10.75 -18.12 -15.67
C GLU A 266 -10.81 -18.96 -16.96
N LEU A 267 -11.47 -18.47 -18.02
CA LEU A 267 -11.52 -19.16 -19.30
C LEU A 267 -10.20 -19.12 -20.08
N ILE A 268 -9.32 -18.15 -19.82
CA ILE A 268 -8.01 -18.05 -20.48
C ILE A 268 -7.08 -19.13 -19.91
N SER A 269 -7.00 -20.26 -20.62
CA SER A 269 -6.15 -21.38 -20.26
C SER A 269 -5.28 -21.83 -21.44
N PHE A 270 -3.96 -21.71 -21.27
CA PHE A 270 -2.98 -22.24 -22.23
C PHE A 270 -3.06 -23.77 -22.33
N VAL A 271 -3.34 -24.45 -21.21
CA VAL A 271 -3.57 -25.90 -21.15
C VAL A 271 -4.72 -26.31 -22.07
N THR A 272 -5.85 -25.62 -21.98
CA THR A 272 -7.03 -25.93 -22.80
C THR A 272 -6.77 -25.71 -24.29
N VAL A 273 -6.10 -24.62 -24.67
CA VAL A 273 -5.83 -24.31 -26.08
C VAL A 273 -4.78 -25.25 -26.68
N LEU A 274 -3.77 -25.65 -25.90
CA LEU A 274 -2.82 -26.69 -26.32
C LEU A 274 -3.51 -28.02 -26.60
N ALA A 275 -4.42 -28.45 -25.71
CA ALA A 275 -5.13 -29.71 -25.88
C ALA A 275 -6.22 -29.65 -26.95
N GLN A 276 -6.90 -28.51 -27.08
CA GLN A 276 -8.08 -28.31 -27.93
C GLN A 276 -8.03 -26.94 -28.62
N PRO A 277 -7.30 -26.77 -29.73
CA PRO A 277 -7.08 -25.46 -30.36
C PRO A 277 -8.38 -24.72 -30.74
N HIS A 278 -9.44 -25.44 -31.11
CA HIS A 278 -10.74 -24.88 -31.46
C HIS A 278 -11.44 -24.15 -30.29
N ARG A 279 -11.03 -24.41 -29.03
CA ARG A 279 -11.57 -23.70 -27.86
C ARG A 279 -11.18 -22.22 -27.82
N LEU A 280 -10.12 -21.83 -28.55
CA LEU A 280 -9.67 -20.44 -28.63
C LEU A 280 -10.79 -19.51 -29.12
N GLU A 281 -11.64 -19.96 -30.05
CA GLU A 281 -12.76 -19.14 -30.55
C GLU A 281 -13.78 -18.80 -29.47
N GLY A 282 -14.08 -19.76 -28.58
CA GLY A 282 -14.97 -19.55 -27.44
C GLY A 282 -14.37 -18.59 -26.41
N ILE A 283 -13.07 -18.74 -26.11
CA ILE A 283 -12.34 -17.83 -25.22
C ILE A 283 -12.34 -16.41 -25.80
N ARG A 284 -12.05 -16.27 -27.10
CA ARG A 284 -12.09 -14.99 -27.82
C ARG A 284 -13.47 -14.36 -27.73
N ALA A 285 -14.54 -15.11 -28.00
CA ALA A 285 -15.90 -14.58 -27.93
C ALA A 285 -16.24 -14.04 -26.52
N SER A 286 -15.90 -14.78 -25.46
CA SER A 286 -16.12 -14.33 -24.08
C SER A 286 -15.31 -13.08 -23.73
N PHE A 287 -14.04 -13.04 -24.14
CA PHE A 287 -13.19 -11.86 -23.96
C PHE A 287 -13.74 -10.63 -24.70
N GLU A 288 -14.18 -10.79 -25.95
CA GLU A 288 -14.75 -9.70 -26.76
C GLU A 288 -16.05 -9.16 -26.18
N MET A 289 -16.91 -10.03 -25.64
CA MET A 289 -18.12 -9.62 -24.92
C MET A 289 -17.78 -8.75 -23.72
N PHE A 290 -16.85 -9.19 -22.87
CA PHE A 290 -16.39 -8.39 -21.74
C PHE A 290 -15.77 -7.07 -22.20
N ARG A 291 -14.86 -7.11 -23.17
CA ARG A 291 -14.15 -5.92 -23.67
C ARG A 291 -15.12 -4.87 -24.20
N ALA A 292 -16.12 -5.27 -24.97
CA ALA A 292 -17.13 -4.36 -25.50
C ALA A 292 -17.95 -3.70 -24.37
N ALA A 293 -18.43 -4.50 -23.40
CA ALA A 293 -19.21 -3.98 -22.28
C ALA A 293 -18.38 -3.05 -21.37
N TYR A 294 -17.11 -3.42 -21.11
CA TYR A 294 -16.18 -2.60 -20.37
C TYR A 294 -15.85 -1.29 -21.09
N ALA A 295 -15.60 -1.32 -22.41
CA ALA A 295 -15.29 -0.12 -23.17
C ALA A 295 -16.43 0.92 -23.11
N VAL A 296 -17.69 0.49 -23.26
CA VAL A 296 -18.86 1.37 -23.10
C VAL A 296 -18.89 2.00 -21.71
N ALA A 297 -18.70 1.19 -20.66
CA ALA A 297 -18.73 1.69 -19.29
C ALA A 297 -17.57 2.66 -19.00
N TYR A 298 -16.38 2.38 -19.53
CA TYR A 298 -15.19 3.21 -19.37
C TYR A 298 -15.34 4.54 -20.11
N VAL A 299 -15.83 4.55 -21.36
CA VAL A 299 -16.07 5.79 -22.12
C VAL A 299 -17.05 6.69 -21.40
N ALA A 300 -18.19 6.13 -20.96
CA ALA A 300 -19.18 6.91 -20.21
C ALA A 300 -18.60 7.50 -18.91
N HIS A 301 -17.75 6.73 -18.21
CA HIS A 301 -17.05 7.23 -17.03
C HIS A 301 -16.04 8.33 -17.37
N HIS A 302 -15.27 8.16 -18.43
CA HIS A 302 -14.28 9.12 -18.89
C HIS A 302 -14.91 10.44 -19.33
N GLU A 303 -16.02 10.39 -20.09
CA GLU A 303 -16.77 11.59 -20.46
C GLU A 303 -17.29 12.34 -19.24
N ALA A 304 -17.86 11.63 -18.26
CA ALA A 304 -18.29 12.24 -17.00
C ALA A 304 -17.12 12.89 -16.26
N TYR A 305 -15.98 12.19 -16.16
CA TYR A 305 -14.77 12.73 -15.52
C TYR A 305 -14.26 13.99 -16.24
N VAL A 306 -14.19 13.99 -17.57
CA VAL A 306 -13.73 15.15 -18.35
C VAL A 306 -14.68 16.34 -18.18
N ASN A 307 -15.99 16.11 -18.17
CA ASN A 307 -16.98 17.16 -17.94
C ASN A 307 -16.84 17.76 -16.53
N ASP A 308 -16.74 16.90 -15.51
CA ASP A 308 -16.55 17.35 -14.11
C ASP A 308 -15.23 18.12 -13.96
N ALA A 309 -14.16 17.68 -14.62
CA ALA A 309 -12.86 18.36 -14.61
C ALA A 309 -12.91 19.72 -15.32
N ALA A 310 -13.67 19.82 -16.41
CA ALA A 310 -13.88 21.08 -17.13
C ALA A 310 -14.69 22.09 -16.31
N SER A 311 -15.72 21.62 -15.60
CA SER A 311 -16.48 22.44 -14.63
C SER A 311 -15.55 22.92 -13.51
N LEU A 312 -14.79 22.01 -12.89
CA LEU A 312 -13.84 22.38 -11.84
C LEU A 312 -12.82 23.42 -12.32
N ARG A 313 -12.28 23.27 -13.53
CA ARG A 313 -11.33 24.23 -14.08
C ARG A 313 -11.96 25.61 -14.25
N THR A 314 -13.20 25.68 -14.74
CA THR A 314 -13.96 26.94 -14.83
C THR A 314 -14.09 27.60 -13.45
N ASP A 315 -14.48 26.83 -12.42
CA ASP A 315 -14.61 27.35 -11.04
C ASP A 315 -13.27 27.86 -10.49
N LEU A 316 -12.17 27.16 -10.78
CA LEU A 316 -10.83 27.58 -10.36
C LEU A 316 -10.37 28.85 -11.10
N GLU A 317 -10.68 28.98 -12.39
CA GLU A 317 -10.39 30.17 -13.19
C GLU A 317 -11.19 31.38 -12.69
N GLU A 318 -12.47 31.22 -12.37
CA GLU A 318 -13.32 32.27 -11.78
C GLU A 318 -12.80 32.72 -10.41
N ALA A 319 -12.26 31.80 -9.61
CA ALA A 319 -11.68 32.12 -8.30
C ALA A 319 -10.24 32.69 -8.37
N SER A 320 -9.58 32.64 -9.53
CA SER A 320 -8.19 33.07 -9.72
C SER A 320 -7.93 34.52 -9.27
N PRO A 321 -8.78 35.52 -9.60
CA PRO A 321 -8.59 36.89 -9.11
C PRO A 321 -8.66 36.97 -7.58
N GLY A 322 -9.57 36.23 -6.94
CA GLY A 322 -9.70 36.21 -5.49
C GLY A 322 -8.49 35.57 -4.79
N ALA A 323 -7.98 34.48 -5.37
CA ALA A 323 -6.75 33.83 -4.89
C ALA A 323 -5.55 34.77 -5.01
N ALA A 324 -5.41 35.47 -6.15
CA ALA A 324 -4.40 36.49 -6.34
C ALA A 324 -4.54 37.61 -5.30
N ALA A 325 -5.70 38.24 -5.16
CA ALA A 325 -5.94 39.28 -4.17
C ALA A 325 -5.56 38.85 -2.74
N LEU A 326 -5.91 37.62 -2.34
CA LEU A 326 -5.54 37.11 -1.02
C LEU A 326 -4.02 36.94 -0.86
N ARG A 327 -3.31 36.43 -1.89
CA ARG A 327 -1.84 36.36 -1.87
C ARG A 327 -1.23 37.75 -1.66
N TRP A 328 -1.76 38.76 -2.35
CA TRP A 328 -1.33 40.14 -2.24
C TRP A 328 -1.59 40.71 -0.84
N LEU A 329 -2.81 40.61 -0.31
CA LEU A 329 -3.12 41.12 1.02
C LEU A 329 -2.35 40.42 2.15
N ASN A 330 -1.87 39.20 1.91
CA ASN A 330 -1.04 38.45 2.85
C ASN A 330 0.43 38.91 2.88
N THR A 331 0.88 39.78 1.96
CA THR A 331 2.23 40.37 2.00
C THR A 331 2.30 41.60 2.92
N LEU A 332 1.17 42.28 3.13
CA LEU A 332 1.07 43.50 3.94
C LEU A 332 1.24 43.20 5.44
N ARG A 333 2.36 43.63 6.03
CA ARG A 333 2.72 43.26 7.41
C ARG A 333 1.80 43.88 8.45
N GLY A 334 1.27 45.07 8.19
CA GLY A 334 0.38 45.76 9.13
C GLY A 334 -1.04 45.22 9.21
N LEU A 335 -1.41 44.22 8.40
CA LEU A 335 -2.69 43.48 8.54
C LEU A 335 -2.59 42.27 9.48
N GLY A 336 -1.42 42.06 10.09
CA GLY A 336 -1.14 40.93 10.98
C GLY A 336 -0.71 39.67 10.23
N GLY A 337 -0.84 38.52 10.89
CA GLY A 337 -0.45 37.23 10.32
C GLY A 337 -1.29 36.84 9.09
N PRO A 338 -0.68 36.19 8.09
CA PRO A 338 -1.33 35.82 6.83
C PRO A 338 -2.46 34.82 7.06
N LEU A 339 -3.57 35.00 6.34
CA LEU A 339 -4.75 34.14 6.39
C LEU A 339 -4.86 33.27 5.15
N GLY A 340 -5.45 32.08 5.30
CA GLY A 340 -5.78 31.25 4.14
C GLY A 340 -4.58 30.58 3.44
N ARG A 341 -3.42 30.44 4.10
CA ARG A 341 -2.21 29.85 3.49
C ARG A 341 -2.42 28.41 3.02
N ALA A 342 -3.14 27.61 3.80
CA ALA A 342 -3.41 26.22 3.46
C ALA A 342 -4.38 26.13 2.28
N GLU A 343 -5.36 27.02 2.22
CA GLU A 343 -6.36 27.15 1.16
C GLU A 343 -5.72 27.60 -0.15
N LEU A 344 -4.81 28.57 -0.12
CA LEU A 344 -4.04 28.98 -1.30
C LEU A 344 -3.18 27.82 -1.84
N ALA A 345 -2.49 27.10 -0.96
CA ALA A 345 -1.71 25.93 -1.37
C ALA A 345 -2.58 24.79 -1.92
N ALA A 346 -3.80 24.62 -1.40
CA ALA A 346 -4.76 23.65 -1.93
C ALA A 346 -5.31 24.09 -3.30
N TYR A 347 -5.62 25.38 -3.47
CA TYR A 347 -6.00 25.95 -4.75
C TYR A 347 -4.92 25.71 -5.82
N ASP A 348 -3.66 26.00 -5.51
CA ASP A 348 -2.53 25.81 -6.43
C ASP A 348 -2.42 24.35 -6.90
N ARG A 349 -2.49 23.39 -5.95
CA ARG A 349 -2.48 21.95 -6.28
C ARG A 349 -3.65 21.54 -7.18
N LEU A 350 -4.85 22.06 -6.90
CA LEU A 350 -6.04 21.77 -7.70
C LEU A 350 -5.90 22.32 -9.12
N SER A 351 -5.37 23.53 -9.27
CA SER A 351 -5.09 24.13 -10.59
C SER A 351 -4.07 23.31 -11.39
N GLU A 352 -2.98 22.88 -10.77
CA GLU A 352 -1.95 22.05 -11.43
C GLU A 352 -2.47 20.67 -11.88
N THR A 353 -3.41 20.08 -11.13
CA THR A 353 -3.92 18.73 -11.41
C THR A 353 -5.12 18.72 -12.37
N SER A 354 -5.66 19.90 -12.72
CA SER A 354 -6.91 20.05 -13.50
C SER A 354 -6.74 19.99 -15.03
N ASP A 355 -5.64 19.42 -15.52
CA ASP A 355 -5.42 19.26 -16.95
C ASP A 355 -6.48 18.37 -17.60
N LEU A 356 -7.09 18.88 -18.67
CA LEU A 356 -8.10 18.14 -19.41
C LEU A 356 -7.46 17.06 -20.27
N CYS A 357 -8.04 15.86 -20.20
CA CYS A 357 -7.71 14.79 -21.14
C CYS A 357 -8.04 15.21 -22.57
N ARG A 358 -7.11 14.96 -23.51
CA ARG A 358 -7.25 15.26 -24.95
C ARG A 358 -7.22 14.00 -25.81
N ALA A 359 -7.65 12.86 -25.26
CA ALA A 359 -7.69 11.63 -26.04
C ALA A 359 -8.68 11.75 -27.20
N GLU A 360 -8.17 11.58 -28.42
CA GLU A 360 -8.96 11.42 -29.63
C GLU A 360 -9.24 9.91 -29.83
N ASP A 361 -10.44 9.57 -30.31
CA ASP A 361 -10.85 8.18 -30.61
C ASP A 361 -10.61 7.17 -29.46
N LEU A 362 -11.02 7.53 -28.24
CA LEU A 362 -10.86 6.68 -27.05
C LEU A 362 -11.42 5.26 -27.24
N GLU A 363 -12.58 5.10 -27.90
CA GLU A 363 -13.15 3.79 -28.20
C GLU A 363 -12.22 2.90 -29.03
N ALA A 364 -11.48 3.47 -29.98
CA ALA A 364 -10.54 2.73 -30.81
C ALA A 364 -9.32 2.29 -29.99
N SER A 365 -8.82 3.18 -29.13
CA SER A 365 -7.73 2.88 -28.19
C SER A 365 -8.11 1.74 -27.22
N LEU A 366 -9.35 1.74 -26.72
CA LEU A 366 -9.87 0.73 -25.79
C LEU A 366 -9.94 -0.68 -26.38
N ARG A 367 -9.77 -0.84 -27.69
CA ARG A 367 -9.62 -2.18 -28.29
C ARG A 367 -8.30 -2.84 -27.89
N ASN A 368 -7.25 -2.06 -27.66
CA ASN A 368 -5.91 -2.57 -27.40
C ASN A 368 -5.47 -2.36 -25.95
N GLU A 369 -5.86 -1.24 -25.34
CA GLU A 369 -5.48 -0.87 -23.97
C GLU A 369 -6.73 -0.69 -23.10
N PRO A 370 -6.75 -1.18 -21.85
CA PRO A 370 -7.95 -1.13 -21.02
C PRO A 370 -8.21 0.23 -20.35
N VAL A 371 -7.34 1.22 -20.60
CA VAL A 371 -7.42 2.56 -20.02
C VAL A 371 -7.07 3.59 -21.08
N CYS A 372 -7.45 4.83 -20.83
CA CYS A 372 -7.11 5.96 -21.70
C CYS A 372 -5.59 6.19 -21.68
N PRO A 373 -4.90 6.22 -22.83
CA PRO A 373 -3.44 6.40 -22.89
C PRO A 373 -3.01 7.82 -22.48
N SER A 374 -3.90 8.80 -22.57
CA SER A 374 -3.59 10.20 -22.26
C SER A 374 -3.67 10.52 -20.77
N CYS A 375 -4.73 10.05 -20.08
CA CYS A 375 -4.98 10.38 -18.67
C CYS A 375 -4.89 9.19 -17.72
N GLY A 376 -4.96 7.95 -18.22
CA GLY A 376 -4.83 6.74 -17.41
C GLY A 376 -5.84 6.60 -16.26
N ILE A 377 -6.96 7.32 -16.30
CA ILE A 377 -7.89 7.36 -15.16
C ILE A 377 -8.45 5.96 -14.85
N SER A 378 -8.45 5.62 -13.57
CA SER A 378 -9.16 4.42 -13.09
C SER A 378 -10.66 4.65 -13.11
N MET A 379 -11.48 3.61 -13.26
CA MET A 379 -12.94 3.70 -13.15
C MET A 379 -13.45 4.09 -11.74
N GLU A 380 -12.57 4.05 -10.73
CA GLU A 380 -12.84 4.57 -9.38
C GLU A 380 -12.39 6.03 -9.21
N GLY A 381 -11.60 6.54 -10.16
CA GLY A 381 -11.11 7.90 -10.16
C GLY A 381 -12.26 8.89 -10.21
N ARG A 382 -12.17 9.94 -9.42
CA ARG A 382 -13.14 11.04 -9.43
C ARG A 382 -12.40 12.35 -9.37
N VAL A 383 -12.96 13.35 -10.04
CA VAL A 383 -12.51 14.73 -9.91
C VAL A 383 -12.76 15.16 -8.46
N PRO A 384 -11.79 15.83 -7.78
CA PRO A 384 -11.91 16.21 -6.38
C PRO A 384 -12.86 17.42 -6.17
N THR A 385 -14.09 17.33 -6.66
CA THR A 385 -15.08 18.42 -6.65
C THR A 385 -15.42 18.89 -5.25
N VAL A 386 -15.65 17.97 -4.30
CA VAL A 386 -15.97 18.32 -2.91
C VAL A 386 -14.81 19.05 -2.21
N GLU A 387 -13.58 18.58 -2.42
CA GLU A 387 -12.38 19.24 -1.88
C GLU A 387 -12.21 20.64 -2.49
N ALA A 388 -12.41 20.75 -3.80
CA ALA A 388 -12.33 22.02 -4.50
C ALA A 388 -13.38 23.01 -4.01
N GLU A 389 -14.65 22.63 -3.94
CA GLU A 389 -15.70 23.49 -3.41
C GLU A 389 -15.40 23.98 -1.98
N GLN A 390 -14.92 23.08 -1.11
CA GLN A 390 -14.53 23.45 0.25
C GLN A 390 -13.35 24.43 0.26
N THR A 391 -12.36 24.19 -0.59
CA THR A 391 -11.19 25.07 -0.75
C THR A 391 -11.61 26.45 -1.24
N LEU A 392 -12.43 26.53 -2.28
CA LEU A 392 -12.94 27.77 -2.84
C LEU A 392 -13.76 28.58 -1.81
N ARG A 393 -14.67 27.92 -1.08
CA ARG A 393 -15.44 28.56 0.01
C ARG A 393 -14.54 29.11 1.10
N ARG A 394 -13.54 28.34 1.55
CA ARG A 394 -12.62 28.78 2.60
C ARG A 394 -11.70 29.90 2.13
N LEU A 395 -11.29 29.89 0.86
CA LEU A 395 -10.52 30.94 0.23
C LEU A 395 -11.31 32.26 0.19
N GLN A 396 -12.58 32.23 -0.19
CA GLN A 396 -13.47 33.39 -0.15
C GLN A 396 -13.62 33.95 1.28
N VAL A 397 -13.80 33.09 2.29
CA VAL A 397 -13.88 33.52 3.69
C VAL A 397 -12.56 34.15 4.17
N ALA A 398 -11.41 33.58 3.80
CA ALA A 398 -10.11 34.14 4.14
C ALA A 398 -9.88 35.51 3.50
N LEU A 399 -10.28 35.66 2.22
CA LEU A 399 -10.23 36.92 1.50
C LEU A 399 -11.09 37.99 2.18
N ALA A 400 -12.37 37.70 2.47
CA ALA A 400 -13.27 38.62 3.14
C ALA A 400 -12.71 39.09 4.49
N ARG A 401 -12.18 38.18 5.30
CA ARG A 401 -11.56 38.52 6.60
C ARG A 401 -10.35 39.44 6.45
N GLN A 402 -9.54 39.24 5.41
CA GLN A 402 -8.36 40.07 5.18
C GLN A 402 -8.76 41.45 4.63
N GLN A 403 -9.83 41.54 3.83
CA GLN A 403 -10.44 42.80 3.42
C GLN A 403 -11.01 43.57 4.63
N ASP A 404 -11.70 42.90 5.55
CA ASP A 404 -12.20 43.52 6.78
C ASP A 404 -11.07 44.09 7.65
N ARG A 405 -9.96 43.35 7.76
CA ARG A 405 -8.76 43.83 8.46
C ARG A 405 -8.18 45.07 7.81
N LEU A 406 -8.08 45.08 6.48
CA LEU A 406 -7.62 46.25 5.73
C LEU A 406 -8.55 47.45 5.92
N ALA A 407 -9.86 47.26 5.78
CA ALA A 407 -10.85 48.31 5.96
C ALA A 407 -10.82 48.88 7.39
N GLY A 408 -10.78 48.00 8.40
CA GLY A 408 -10.69 48.41 9.81
C GLY A 408 -9.40 49.20 10.11
N GLU A 409 -8.27 48.75 9.57
CA GLU A 409 -7.00 49.45 9.74
C GLU A 409 -6.94 50.78 8.97
N ALA A 410 -7.51 50.83 7.77
CA ALA A 410 -7.64 52.06 7.00
C ALA A 410 -8.53 53.09 7.71
N VAL A 411 -9.69 52.68 8.26
CA VAL A 411 -10.56 53.56 9.06
C VAL A 411 -9.83 54.09 10.29
N ARG A 412 -9.12 53.23 11.06
CA ARG A 412 -8.29 53.68 12.19
C ARG A 412 -7.30 54.77 11.78
N ARG A 413 -6.71 54.64 10.60
CA ARG A 413 -5.72 55.60 10.07
C ARG A 413 -6.33 56.86 9.50
N ILE A 414 -7.52 56.80 8.89
CA ILE A 414 -8.27 57.99 8.47
C ILE A 414 -8.67 58.80 9.72
N LEU A 415 -9.19 58.14 10.75
CA LEU A 415 -9.57 58.79 12.02
C LEU A 415 -8.36 59.39 12.74
N ALA A 416 -7.19 58.75 12.65
CA ALA A 416 -5.96 59.34 13.13
C ALA A 416 -5.53 60.53 12.25
N ARG A 417 -5.32 60.36 10.94
CA ARG A 417 -4.52 61.29 10.13
C ARG A 417 -5.28 62.17 9.13
N GLY A 418 -6.58 61.96 8.90
CA GLY A 418 -7.42 62.83 8.06
C GLY A 418 -6.95 63.01 6.61
N GLY A 419 -6.59 61.93 5.90
CA GLY A 419 -6.09 62.01 4.51
C GLY A 419 -7.12 61.64 3.44
N GLU A 420 -7.46 62.57 2.53
CA GLU A 420 -8.39 62.37 1.40
C GLU A 420 -8.04 61.16 0.50
N ARG A 421 -6.74 60.86 0.35
CA ARG A 421 -6.26 59.80 -0.55
C ARG A 421 -6.55 58.39 0.01
N LEU A 422 -6.51 58.24 1.33
CA LEU A 422 -6.86 56.99 2.01
C LEU A 422 -8.38 56.80 2.04
N GLN A 423 -9.13 57.89 2.17
CA GLN A 423 -10.60 57.86 2.13
C GLN A 423 -11.14 57.46 0.76
N ARG A 424 -10.60 58.03 -0.33
CA ARG A 424 -10.89 57.59 -1.70
C ARG A 424 -10.53 56.11 -1.95
N PHE A 425 -9.43 55.63 -1.38
CA PHE A 425 -9.06 54.21 -1.48
C PHE A 425 -10.03 53.30 -0.72
N VAL A 426 -10.45 53.67 0.49
CA VAL A 426 -11.45 52.89 1.27
C VAL A 426 -12.79 52.84 0.54
N GLU A 427 -13.25 53.95 -0.04
CA GLU A 427 -14.47 53.96 -0.85
C GLU A 427 -14.34 53.05 -2.07
N ILE A 428 -13.18 53.03 -2.73
CA ILE A 428 -12.91 52.11 -3.84
C ILE A 428 -12.87 50.66 -3.34
N VAL A 429 -12.19 50.33 -2.23
CA VAL A 429 -12.11 48.96 -1.70
C VAL A 429 -13.46 48.44 -1.18
N GLN A 430 -14.31 49.31 -0.64
CA GLN A 430 -15.65 48.97 -0.17
C GLN A 430 -16.67 48.87 -1.32
N ALA A 431 -16.48 49.64 -2.40
CA ALA A 431 -17.36 49.63 -3.57
C ALA A 431 -16.91 48.68 -4.70
N ALA A 432 -15.64 48.26 -4.70
CA ALA A 432 -15.08 47.42 -5.74
C ALA A 432 -15.40 45.94 -5.53
N ASP A 433 -15.92 45.33 -6.59
CA ASP A 433 -15.94 43.90 -6.78
C ASP A 433 -14.49 43.34 -6.76
N VAL A 434 -14.28 42.12 -6.27
CA VAL A 434 -12.94 41.52 -6.03
C VAL A 434 -12.04 41.58 -7.29
N ALA A 435 -12.65 41.51 -8.47
CA ALA A 435 -11.99 41.61 -9.76
C ALA A 435 -11.48 43.02 -10.13
N ALA A 436 -12.06 44.09 -9.55
CA ALA A 436 -11.55 45.45 -9.70
C ALA A 436 -10.36 45.71 -8.77
N MET A 437 -10.32 45.04 -7.60
CA MET A 437 -9.25 45.17 -6.63
C MET A 437 -7.90 44.65 -7.17
N THR A 438 -7.88 43.53 -7.89
CA THR A 438 -6.64 43.01 -8.53
C THR A 438 -6.10 43.88 -9.67
N ARG A 439 -6.92 44.73 -10.28
CA ARG A 439 -6.46 45.68 -11.32
C ARG A 439 -5.90 46.99 -10.74
N VAL A 440 -6.25 47.32 -9.50
CA VAL A 440 -5.87 48.57 -8.83
C VAL A 440 -4.70 48.37 -7.87
N LEU A 441 -4.50 47.15 -7.36
CA LEU A 441 -3.37 46.78 -6.51
C LEU A 441 -2.12 46.50 -7.37
N ASP A 442 -1.33 47.54 -7.64
CA ASP A 442 0.02 47.44 -8.22
C ASP A 442 1.12 47.46 -7.13
N ASP A 443 2.36 47.18 -7.51
CA ASP A 443 3.51 47.12 -6.59
C ASP A 443 3.77 48.47 -5.89
N ASP A 444 3.47 49.58 -6.56
CA ASP A 444 3.61 50.92 -6.01
C ASP A 444 2.58 51.19 -4.91
N LEU A 445 1.32 50.77 -5.13
CA LEU A 445 0.26 50.87 -4.14
C LEU A 445 0.47 49.92 -2.96
N LEU A 446 1.00 48.72 -3.19
CA LEU A 446 1.40 47.81 -2.11
C LEU A 446 2.49 48.43 -1.24
N THR A 447 3.51 49.02 -1.86
CA THR A 447 4.60 49.68 -1.14
C THR A 447 4.06 50.85 -0.32
N PHE A 448 3.21 51.68 -0.92
CA PHE A 448 2.53 52.76 -0.22
C PHE A 448 1.68 52.25 0.96
N LEU A 449 0.92 51.17 0.77
CA LEU A 449 0.12 50.58 1.83
C LEU A 449 0.99 49.99 2.94
N ASP A 450 2.05 49.26 2.63
CA ASP A 450 2.94 48.67 3.64
C ASP A 450 3.73 49.75 4.39
N GLU A 451 4.18 50.80 3.72
CA GLU A 451 4.81 51.98 4.34
C GLU A 451 3.85 52.73 5.24
N LEU A 452 2.63 52.98 4.76
CA LEU A 452 1.57 53.57 5.57
C LEU A 452 1.39 52.68 6.79
N LEU A 453 1.06 51.40 6.58
CA LEU A 453 0.75 50.37 7.57
C LEU A 453 1.87 50.16 8.63
N SER A 454 3.13 50.30 8.25
CA SER A 454 4.28 50.09 9.14
C SER A 454 4.64 51.31 10.01
N GLN A 455 4.05 52.48 9.78
CA GLN A 455 4.33 53.66 10.59
C GLN A 455 3.64 53.59 11.98
N PRO A 456 4.39 53.83 13.08
CA PRO A 456 3.82 53.82 14.42
C PRO A 456 2.81 54.96 14.61
N LEU A 457 1.65 54.63 15.17
CA LEU A 457 0.70 55.60 15.72
C LEU A 457 1.27 56.06 17.07
N SER A 458 1.71 57.31 17.19
CA SER A 458 1.99 57.90 18.52
C SER A 458 0.80 58.77 18.96
N PRO A 459 0.54 58.90 20.27
CA PRO A 459 -0.49 59.79 20.77
C PRO A 459 -0.09 61.27 20.58
N THR A 460 -1.05 62.18 20.42
CA THR A 460 -0.82 63.63 20.52
C THR A 460 -0.50 64.04 21.96
N ALA A 461 0.18 65.18 22.13
CA ALA A 461 0.39 65.80 23.44
C ALA A 461 -0.95 66.09 24.15
N ASP A 462 -1.98 66.49 23.40
CA ASP A 462 -3.32 66.74 23.94
C ASP A 462 -4.01 65.44 24.40
N ALA A 463 -3.84 64.34 23.65
CA ALA A 463 -4.32 63.03 24.07
C ALA A 463 -3.60 62.54 25.33
N LEU A 464 -2.28 62.72 25.39
CA LEU A 464 -1.47 62.41 26.58
C LEU A 464 -1.91 63.23 27.80
N ALA A 465 -2.23 64.52 27.63
CA ALA A 465 -2.73 65.35 28.72
C ALA A 465 -4.08 64.85 29.27
N VAL A 466 -5.02 64.47 28.40
CA VAL A 466 -6.31 63.87 28.82
C VAL A 466 -6.08 62.53 29.52
N PHE A 467 -5.17 61.69 29.03
CA PHE A 467 -4.83 60.42 29.68
C PHE A 467 -4.11 60.61 31.01
N GLU A 468 -3.19 61.57 31.12
CA GLU A 468 -2.52 61.91 32.39
C GLU A 468 -3.51 62.45 33.42
N GLU A 469 -4.48 63.25 32.99
CA GLU A 469 -5.52 63.77 33.87
C GLU A 469 -6.51 62.68 34.31
N LEU A 470 -6.82 61.73 33.41
CA LEU A 470 -7.60 60.54 33.75
C LEU A 470 -6.88 59.63 34.75
N VAL A 471 -5.58 59.38 34.55
CA VAL A 471 -4.74 58.57 35.46
C VAL A 471 -4.56 59.27 36.81
N ARG A 472 -4.51 60.60 36.84
CA ARG A 472 -4.47 61.38 38.09
C ARG A 472 -5.80 61.32 38.84
N ALA A 473 -6.92 61.33 38.13
CA ALA A 473 -8.25 61.21 38.72
C ALA A 473 -8.53 59.79 39.23
N HIS A 474 -7.96 58.77 38.58
CA HIS A 474 -8.15 57.35 38.90
C HIS A 474 -6.81 56.59 38.94
N PRO A 475 -6.03 56.73 40.02
CA PRO A 475 -4.68 56.16 40.12
C PRO A 475 -4.66 54.62 40.23
N SER A 476 -5.80 53.99 40.53
CA SER A 476 -6.01 52.55 40.46
C SER A 476 -7.45 52.27 40.06
N VAL A 477 -7.67 51.37 39.09
CA VAL A 477 -9.01 51.05 38.58
C VAL A 477 -9.33 49.58 38.87
N GLY A 478 -10.33 49.34 39.72
CA GLY A 478 -10.94 48.02 39.92
C GLY A 478 -12.09 47.76 38.96
N GLY A 479 -12.62 46.53 38.96
CA GLY A 479 -13.75 46.15 38.10
C GLY A 479 -15.03 46.97 38.31
N ASP A 480 -15.21 47.53 39.51
CA ASP A 480 -16.37 48.35 39.88
C ASP A 480 -16.19 49.84 39.53
N ASP A 481 -14.97 50.27 39.14
CA ASP A 481 -14.63 51.67 38.87
C ASP A 481 -14.74 52.05 37.38
N VAL A 482 -15.02 51.06 36.50
CA VAL A 482 -15.03 51.24 35.04
C VAL A 482 -16.02 52.31 34.60
N ASP A 483 -17.21 52.34 35.19
CA ASP A 483 -18.24 53.32 34.87
C ASP A 483 -17.82 54.75 35.30
N GLY A 484 -17.14 54.87 36.45
CA GLY A 484 -16.62 56.15 36.94
C GLY A 484 -15.46 56.69 36.08
N VAL A 485 -14.58 55.80 35.62
CA VAL A 485 -13.50 56.15 34.67
C VAL A 485 -14.07 56.57 33.32
N ALA A 486 -15.08 55.86 32.81
CA ALA A 486 -15.74 56.19 31.54
C ALA A 486 -16.45 57.54 31.59
N GLU A 487 -17.13 57.86 32.70
CA GLU A 487 -17.74 59.18 32.92
C GLU A 487 -16.68 60.30 32.95
N THR A 488 -15.56 60.05 33.62
CA THR A 488 -14.45 61.02 33.74
C THR A 488 -13.80 61.28 32.38
N LEU A 489 -13.55 60.24 31.59
CA LEU A 489 -13.02 60.36 30.24
C LEU A 489 -13.99 61.12 29.33
N ARG A 490 -15.30 60.83 29.41
CA ARG A 490 -16.32 61.50 28.60
C ARG A 490 -16.36 63.00 28.90
N ARG A 491 -16.29 63.38 30.19
CA ARG A 491 -16.21 64.77 30.62
C ARG A 491 -14.98 65.47 30.03
N LEU A 492 -13.79 64.89 30.20
CA LEU A 492 -12.53 65.48 29.71
C LEU A 492 -12.51 65.64 28.17
N LEU A 493 -13.05 64.66 27.43
CA LEU A 493 -13.19 64.76 25.97
C LEU A 493 -14.18 65.85 25.55
N THR A 494 -15.26 66.03 26.31
CA THR A 494 -16.28 67.06 26.03
C THR A 494 -15.72 68.46 26.28
N GLU A 495 -15.04 68.66 27.41
CA GLU A 495 -14.38 69.92 27.78
C GLU A 495 -13.32 70.31 26.74
N GLN A 496 -12.53 69.35 26.25
CA GLN A 496 -11.55 69.61 25.20
C GLN A 496 -12.17 69.93 23.84
N LEU A 497 -13.25 69.26 23.46
CA LEU A 497 -13.98 69.58 22.23
C LEU A 497 -14.60 71.00 22.28
N GLU A 498 -15.11 71.41 23.44
CA GLU A 498 -15.66 72.76 23.66
C GLU A 498 -14.56 73.84 23.64
N ALA A 499 -13.41 73.57 24.25
CA ALA A 499 -12.24 74.46 24.17
C ALA A 499 -11.78 74.65 22.71
N GLN A 500 -11.75 73.59 21.92
CA GLN A 500 -11.41 73.67 20.49
C GLN A 500 -12.46 74.41 19.65
N ARG A 501 -13.76 74.23 19.91
CA ARG A 501 -14.82 75.02 19.25
C ARG A 501 -14.71 76.51 19.52
N THR A 502 -14.25 76.86 20.72
CA THR A 502 -14.08 78.25 21.13
C THR A 502 -12.84 78.87 20.45
N ALA A 503 -11.81 78.06 20.17
CA ALA A 503 -10.59 78.48 19.49
C ALA A 503 -10.70 78.58 17.96
N ASP A 504 -11.54 77.76 17.32
CA ASP A 504 -11.84 77.82 15.88
C ASP A 504 -13.35 77.65 15.60
N PRO A 505 -14.12 78.76 15.52
CA PRO A 505 -15.57 78.72 15.38
C PRO A 505 -16.06 78.36 13.96
N THR A 506 -15.16 78.30 12.97
CA THR A 506 -15.48 77.98 11.57
C THR A 506 -15.15 76.53 11.19
N GLY A 507 -14.35 75.84 11.99
CA GLY A 507 -13.99 74.44 11.81
C GLY A 507 -14.94 73.46 12.49
N THR A 508 -15.06 72.24 11.96
CA THR A 508 -15.73 71.14 12.66
C THR A 508 -14.81 70.69 13.80
N ALA A 509 -15.17 71.00 15.05
CA ALA A 509 -14.36 70.59 16.19
C ALA A 509 -14.23 69.07 16.26
N THR A 510 -12.99 68.62 16.11
CA THR A 510 -12.61 67.22 16.02
C THR A 510 -11.49 66.99 17.02
N PHE A 511 -11.73 66.14 18.02
CA PHE A 511 -10.72 65.74 18.98
C PHE A 511 -9.73 64.81 18.27
N ARG A 512 -8.58 65.34 17.88
CA ARG A 512 -7.58 64.62 17.09
C ARG A 512 -6.70 63.76 17.99
N LEU A 513 -6.91 62.46 17.93
CA LEU A 513 -5.98 61.45 18.44
C LEU A 513 -4.90 61.15 17.36
N ALA A 514 -4.09 62.13 16.93
CA ALA A 514 -2.92 61.83 16.07
C ALA A 514 -1.76 62.83 16.01
N THR A 515 -0.58 62.26 16.27
CA THR A 515 0.81 62.65 15.96
C THR A 515 1.11 63.70 14.90
N GLU A 516 1.86 64.71 15.34
CA GLU A 516 3.06 65.16 14.62
C GLU A 516 4.21 64.15 14.79
N PRO A 517 5.16 64.07 13.83
CA PRO A 517 6.35 63.24 14.00
C PRO A 517 7.24 63.85 15.10
N LEU A 518 7.60 63.03 16.09
CA LEU A 518 8.65 63.37 17.06
C LEU A 518 9.94 63.75 16.31
N ALA A 519 10.26 65.05 16.27
CA ALA A 519 11.61 65.50 15.99
C ALA A 519 12.52 64.96 17.11
N ARG A 520 13.38 64.01 16.76
CA ARG A 520 14.39 63.44 17.67
C ARG A 520 15.37 64.53 18.12
N PRO A 521 15.72 64.62 19.42
CA PRO A 521 17.04 65.12 19.82
C PRO A 521 18.13 64.09 19.51
#